data_AF-A0A087KJY0-F1
#
_entry.id   AF-A0A087KJY0-F1
#
_cell.length_a   1.000
_cell.length_b   1.000
_cell.length_c   1.000
_cell.angle_alpha   90.00
_cell.angle_beta   90.00
_cell.angle_gamma   90.00
#
_symmetry.space_group_name_H-M   'P 1'
#
loop_
_entity.id
_entity.type
_entity.pdbx_description
1 polymer ?
#
loop_
_entity_poly.entity_id
_entity_poly.type
_entity_poly.pdbx_seq_one_letter_code
_entity_poly.pdbx_strand_id
1 'polypeptide(L)' 'PVIAVGDFKRGYFIVDHETGTRTRPDNITEPGFFKVHTDKYLGGGLVDSNAIKVLEINATK' A
#
# COMPACT_ATOMS: atom_id res chain seq x y z
N PRO A 1 15.97 -12.15 -9.80
CA PRO A 1 14.58 -12.07 -9.31
C PRO A 1 14.58 -11.96 -7.79
N VAL A 2 13.66 -11.20 -7.18
CA VAL A 2 13.64 -11.02 -5.71
C VAL A 2 12.43 -11.75 -5.11
N ILE A 3 12.66 -12.55 -4.09
CA ILE A 3 11.61 -13.25 -3.33
C ILE A 3 11.74 -12.85 -1.85
N ALA A 4 10.62 -12.52 -1.23
CA ALA A 4 10.56 -12.29 0.22
C ALA A 4 9.74 -13.41 0.88
N VAL A 5 10.29 -14.00 1.94
CA VAL A 5 9.64 -15.09 2.70
C VAL A 5 9.75 -14.79 4.19
N GLY A 6 8.67 -15.02 4.93
CA GLY A 6 8.64 -14.79 6.37
C GLY A 6 7.23 -14.62 6.92
N ASP A 7 7.14 -14.28 8.20
CA ASP A 7 5.90 -13.93 8.88
C ASP A 7 5.65 -12.42 8.72
N PHE A 8 4.89 -12.06 7.69
CA PHE A 8 4.53 -10.66 7.42
C PHE A 8 3.55 -10.09 8.44
N LYS A 9 2.74 -10.92 9.10
CA LYS A 9 1.80 -10.46 10.13
C LYS A 9 2.55 -9.93 11.34
N ARG A 10 3.67 -10.57 11.69
CA ARG A 10 4.58 -10.10 12.73
C ARG A 10 5.55 -9.02 12.23
N GLY A 11 6.05 -9.18 11.00
CA GLY A 11 7.12 -8.35 10.46
C GLY A 11 6.69 -6.96 10.00
N TYR A 12 5.47 -6.82 9.49
CA TYR A 12 5.02 -5.57 8.86
C TYR A 12 3.64 -5.17 9.35
N PHE A 13 3.52 -3.95 9.86
CA PHE A 13 2.28 -3.44 10.39
C PHE A 13 1.71 -2.37 9.46
N ILE A 14 0.46 -2.57 9.05
CA ILE A 14 -0.29 -1.65 8.19
C ILE A 14 -1.31 -0.94 9.06
N VAL A 15 -1.30 0.39 9.01
CA VAL A 15 -2.29 1.23 9.67
C VAL A 15 -3.14 1.90 8.62
N ASP A 16 -4.45 1.66 8.71
CA ASP A 16 -5.44 2.37 7.91
C ASP A 16 -6.01 3.52 8.73
N HIS A 17 -6.17 4.69 8.10
CA HIS A 17 -6.82 5.80 8.76
C HIS A 17 -8.32 5.51 8.90
N GLU A 18 -8.94 5.96 10.00
CA GLU A 18 -10.36 5.68 10.29
C GLU A 18 -11.31 6.14 9.18
N THR A 19 -10.92 7.15 8.40
CA THR A 19 -11.72 7.62 7.27
C THR A 19 -11.84 6.62 6.12
N GLY A 20 -11.00 5.58 6.10
CA GLY A 20 -10.98 4.52 5.10
C GLY A 20 -10.80 5.04 3.66
N THR A 21 -11.36 4.29 2.71
CA THR A 21 -11.45 4.70 1.31
C THR A 21 -12.64 5.64 1.13
N ARG A 22 -12.41 6.82 0.56
CA ARG A 22 -13.43 7.86 0.40
C ARG A 22 -13.61 8.16 -1.06
N THR A 23 -14.86 8.30 -1.48
CA THR A 23 -15.20 8.71 -2.84
C THR A 23 -16.02 9.99 -2.77
N ARG A 24 -15.57 11.02 -3.47
CA ARG A 24 -16.21 12.33 -3.56
C ARG A 24 -16.54 12.65 -5.01
N PRO A 25 -17.83 12.72 -5.37
CA PRO A 25 -18.22 13.22 -6.67
C PRO A 25 -18.05 14.74 -6.73
N ASP A 26 -17.56 15.24 -7.85
CA ASP A 26 -17.41 16.67 -8.14
C ASP A 26 -18.19 17.03 -9.40
N ASN A 27 -19.12 17.97 -9.23
CA ASN A 27 -20.03 18.47 -10.26
C ASN A 27 -19.92 19.99 -10.43
N ILE A 28 -18.84 20.61 -9.94
CA ILE A 28 -18.70 22.07 -9.90
C ILE A 28 -17.45 22.53 -10.66
N THR A 29 -16.35 21.78 -10.63
CA THR A 29 -15.07 22.30 -11.15
C THR A 29 -14.97 22.38 -12.66
N GLU A 30 -15.76 21.62 -13.41
CA GLU A 30 -15.72 21.65 -14.89
C GLU A 30 -17.09 21.32 -15.51
N PRO A 31 -17.72 22.28 -16.21
CA PRO A 31 -18.99 22.06 -16.89
C PRO A 31 -18.88 20.93 -17.93
N GLY A 32 -19.86 20.03 -17.94
CA GLY A 32 -19.92 18.92 -18.90
C GLY A 32 -19.15 17.66 -18.49
N PHE A 33 -18.42 17.68 -17.37
CA PHE A 33 -17.70 16.52 -16.85
C PHE A 33 -18.12 16.19 -15.42
N PHE A 34 -18.25 14.88 -15.14
CA PHE A 34 -18.44 14.36 -13.79
C PHE A 34 -17.14 13.75 -13.30
N LYS A 35 -16.54 14.34 -12.27
CA LYS A 35 -15.26 13.89 -11.73
C LYS A 35 -15.50 13.10 -10.45
N VAL A 36 -14.76 12.01 -10.30
CA VAL A 36 -14.81 11.17 -9.10
C VAL A 36 -13.43 11.15 -8.48
N HIS A 37 -13.28 11.81 -7.34
CA HIS A 37 -12.06 11.74 -6.55
C HIS A 37 -12.18 10.63 -5.54
N THR A 38 -11.29 9.64 -5.64
CA THR A 38 -11.19 8.57 -4.64
C THR A 38 -9.83 8.63 -3.97
N ASP A 39 -9.82 8.82 -2.66
CA ASP A 39 -8.62 8.89 -1.83
C ASP A 39 -8.66 7.90 -0.66
N LYS A 40 -7.47 7.50 -0.23
CA LYS A 40 -7.24 6.68 0.95
C LYS A 40 -5.97 7.14 1.64
N TYR A 41 -6.02 7.27 2.96
CA TYR A 41 -4.83 7.48 3.78
C TYR A 41 -4.38 6.16 4.37
N LEU A 42 -3.20 5.70 3.97
CA LEU A 42 -2.60 4.44 4.42
C LEU A 42 -1.19 4.71 4.93
N GLY A 43 -0.81 4.05 6.02
CA GLY A 43 0.55 4.01 6.53
C GLY A 43 0.99 2.57 6.78
N GLY A 44 2.29 2.34 6.83
CA GLY A 44 2.82 1.04 7.18
C GLY A 44 4.33 1.04 7.35
N GLY A 45 4.83 0.09 8.13
CA GLY A 45 6.25 -0.01 8.44
C GLY A 45 6.67 -1.40 8.90
N LEU A 46 7.98 -1.65 8.78
CA LEU A 46 8.63 -2.84 9.30
C LEU A 46 8.73 -2.73 10.83
N VAL A 47 8.16 -3.70 11.53
CA VAL A 47 8.16 -3.76 13.01
C VAL A 47 9.15 -4.80 13.52
N ASP A 48 9.34 -5.91 12.79
CA ASP A 48 10.36 -6.92 13.10
C ASP A 48 11.14 -7.30 11.84
N SER A 49 12.40 -6.87 11.79
CA SER A 49 13.31 -7.11 10.65
C SER A 49 13.81 -8.55 10.56
N ASN A 50 13.66 -9.35 11.62
CA ASN A 50 14.02 -10.76 11.58
C ASN A 50 12.89 -11.64 11.05
N ALA A 51 11.66 -11.15 11.10
CA ALA A 51 10.47 -11.89 10.67
C ALA A 51 10.37 -12.02 9.14
N ILE A 52 11.08 -11.19 8.36
CA ILE A 52 11.04 -11.20 6.89
C ILE A 52 12.47 -11.29 6.35
N LYS A 53 12.72 -12.23 5.44
CA LYS A 53 13.99 -12.36 4.72
C LYS A 53 13.76 -12.15 3.23
N VAL A 54 14.68 -11.41 2.61
CA VAL A 54 14.65 -11.09 1.18
C VAL A 54 15.82 -11.79 0.51
N LEU A 55 15.52 -12.57 -0.52
CA LEU A 55 16.47 -13.34 -1.32
C LEU A 55 16.51 -12.75 -2.73
N GLU A 56 17.69 -12.30 -3.14
CA GLU A 56 17.95 -11.90 -4.51
C GLU A 56 18.57 -13.08 -5.28
N ILE A 57 17.82 -13.61 -6.24
CA ILE A 57 18.27 -14.70 -7.11
C ILE A 57 19.08 -14.07 -8.24
N ASN A 58 20.40 -14.22 -8.16
CA ASN A 58 21.34 -13.92 -9.23
C ASN A 58 21.69 -15.22 -9.96
N ALA A 59 21.20 -15.34 -11.19
CA ALA A 59 21.62 -16.39 -12.09
C ALA A 59 22.90 -15.93 -12.79
N THR A 60 24.07 -16.22 -12.20
CA THR A 60 25.32 -16.15 -12.95
C THR A 60 25.29 -17.29 -13.97
N LYS A 61 25.59 -16.97 -15.24
CA LYS A 61 25.89 -18.00 -16.25
C LYS A 61 27.08 -18.83 -15.83
#